data_AF-A0A966W4B1-F1
#
_entry.id   AF-A0A966W4B1-F1
#
_cell.length_a   1.000
_cell.length_b   1.000
_cell.length_c   1.000
_cell.angle_alpha   90.00
_cell.angle_beta   90.00
_cell.angle_gamma   90.00
#
_symmetry.space_group_name_H-M   'P 1'
#
loop_
_entity.id
_entity.type
_entity.pdbx_description
1 polymer ?
#
loop_
_entity_poly.entity_id
_entity_poly.type
_entity_poly.pdbx_seq_one_letter_code
_entity_poly.pdbx_strand_id
1 'polypeptide(L)'
;MGALLHPVTAAATCQSVIISEVQRMDFATLETSSSPKDITVNYDGSGYTGSGVVLIGSPSRGGYQLVGDPTCTVSLDIENISTGSANVTLDSFKGSYQNLTINSFPSSVLPAPGAGSVLYLGAKMTYQNVPEGPISPTFDLVVNYQ
;
A
#
# COMPACT_ATOMS: atom_id res chain seq x y z
N MET A 1 -26.92 -49.63 -22.71
CA MET A 1 -26.09 -48.43 -22.94
C MET A 1 -26.26 -47.51 -21.74
N GLY A 2 -25.35 -47.57 -20.77
CA GLY A 2 -25.40 -46.71 -19.58
C GLY A 2 -24.53 -45.48 -19.82
N ALA A 3 -25.11 -44.29 -19.73
CA ALA A 3 -24.37 -43.04 -19.84
C ALA A 3 -23.52 -42.84 -18.56
N LEU A 4 -22.19 -42.77 -18.73
CA LEU A 4 -21.29 -42.29 -17.68
C LEU A 4 -21.59 -40.80 -17.44
N LEU A 5 -22.13 -40.47 -16.27
CA LEU A 5 -22.20 -39.09 -15.79
C LEU A 5 -20.83 -38.75 -15.16
N HIS A 6 -20.04 -37.92 -15.84
CA HIS A 6 -18.87 -37.32 -15.23
C HIS A 6 -19.33 -36.19 -14.29
N PRO A 7 -18.79 -36.11 -13.05
CA PRO A 7 -19.07 -34.98 -12.18
C PRO A 7 -18.49 -33.70 -12.79
N VAL A 8 -19.33 -32.69 -12.99
CA VAL A 8 -18.89 -31.32 -13.28
C VAL A 8 -18.44 -30.72 -11.95
N THR A 9 -17.14 -30.60 -11.75
CA THR A 9 -16.59 -29.89 -10.60
C THR A 9 -16.86 -28.40 -10.80
N ALA A 10 -17.71 -27.80 -9.95
CA ALA A 10 -17.94 -26.37 -9.95
C ALA A 10 -16.61 -25.64 -9.71
N ALA A 11 -16.29 -24.65 -10.55
CA ALA A 11 -15.14 -23.78 -10.31
C ALA A 11 -15.39 -22.99 -9.01
N ALA A 12 -14.47 -23.08 -8.06
CA ALA A 12 -14.52 -22.25 -6.86
C ALA A 12 -14.39 -20.79 -7.31
N THR A 13 -15.41 -19.97 -7.04
CA THR A 13 -15.35 -18.54 -7.28
C THR A 13 -14.71 -17.88 -6.08
N CYS A 14 -13.57 -17.22 -6.29
CA CYS A 14 -12.96 -16.39 -5.25
C CYS A 14 -13.97 -15.33 -4.80
N GLN A 15 -14.09 -15.11 -3.48
CA GLN A 15 -14.99 -14.09 -2.91
C GLN A 15 -14.43 -12.67 -3.10
N SER A 16 -14.90 -11.67 -2.35
CA SER A 16 -14.22 -10.36 -2.28
C SER A 16 -13.09 -10.39 -1.25
N VAL A 17 -12.10 -9.49 -1.39
CA VAL A 17 -11.09 -9.24 -0.35
C VAL A 17 -11.62 -8.15 0.59
N ILE A 18 -11.54 -8.39 1.89
CA ILE A 18 -11.77 -7.37 2.92
C ILE A 18 -10.43 -6.70 3.22
N ILE A 19 -10.41 -5.38 3.16
CA ILE A 19 -9.25 -4.54 3.47
C ILE A 19 -9.57 -3.78 4.75
N SER A 20 -8.68 -3.84 5.74
CA SER A 20 -8.78 -3.06 6.97
C SER A 20 -7.47 -2.31 7.21
N GLU A 21 -7.54 -0.97 7.29
CA GLU A 21 -6.39 -0.18 7.69
C GLU A 21 -6.08 -0.43 9.17
N VAL A 22 -4.88 -0.94 9.45
CA VAL A 22 -4.38 -1.16 10.81
C VAL A 22 -3.40 -0.07 11.25
N GLN A 23 -2.78 0.60 10.28
CA GLN A 23 -1.92 1.75 10.50
C GLN A 23 -1.99 2.68 9.29
N ARG A 24 -2.34 3.94 9.52
CA ARG A 24 -2.31 4.96 8.47
C ARG A 24 -0.86 5.34 8.15
N MET A 25 -0.54 5.50 6.86
CA MET A 25 0.73 6.10 6.44
C MET A 25 0.77 7.59 6.81
N ASP A 26 1.86 8.02 7.42
CA ASP A 26 2.04 9.40 7.90
C ASP A 26 3.45 9.91 7.56
N PHE A 27 3.58 11.17 7.18
CA PHE A 27 4.85 11.85 6.88
C PHE A 27 5.24 12.89 7.95
N ALA A 28 4.46 12.98 9.03
CA ALA A 28 4.63 13.90 10.13
C ALA A 28 4.51 15.39 9.68
N THR A 29 4.88 16.31 10.56
CA THR A 29 5.00 17.73 10.21
C THR A 29 6.41 18.00 9.70
N LEU A 30 6.52 18.56 8.50
CA LEU A 30 7.79 18.83 7.83
C LEU A 30 8.14 20.32 7.82
N GLU A 31 9.42 20.62 7.69
CA GLU A 31 9.91 21.98 7.45
C GLU A 31 9.29 22.57 6.18
N THR A 32 9.16 23.89 6.14
CA THR A 32 8.98 24.58 4.86
C THR A 32 10.32 24.70 4.14
N SER A 33 10.34 24.50 2.83
CA SER A 33 11.57 24.60 2.02
C SER A 33 11.31 25.22 0.67
N SER A 34 12.16 26.16 0.26
CA SER A 34 12.12 26.79 -1.07
C SER A 34 12.77 25.94 -2.17
N SER A 35 13.58 24.93 -1.80
CA SER A 35 14.12 23.91 -2.70
C SER A 35 13.34 22.58 -2.56
N PRO A 36 13.27 21.74 -3.60
CA PRO A 36 12.66 20.41 -3.47
C PRO A 36 13.34 19.58 -2.38
N LYS A 37 12.53 18.95 -1.54
CA LYS A 37 12.92 18.04 -0.47
C LYS A 37 12.16 16.73 -0.61
N ASP A 38 12.71 15.69 0.00
CA ASP A 38 12.08 14.37 -0.01
C ASP A 38 12.12 13.69 1.36
N ILE A 39 11.10 12.88 1.62
CA ILE A 39 11.04 11.92 2.70
C ILE A 39 10.57 10.60 2.11
N THR A 40 11.31 9.53 2.33
CA THR A 40 10.91 8.16 2.00
C THR A 40 10.61 7.41 3.29
N VAL A 41 9.36 6.99 3.47
CA VAL A 41 8.95 6.12 4.56
C VAL A 41 9.22 4.68 4.15
N ASN A 42 9.99 3.95 4.95
CA ASN A 42 10.39 2.58 4.62
C ASN A 42 9.31 1.57 5.03
N TYR A 43 8.92 0.69 4.12
CA TYR A 43 7.90 -0.33 4.35
C TYR A 43 8.32 -1.40 5.38
N ASP A 44 9.63 -1.62 5.54
CA ASP A 44 10.20 -2.66 6.40
C ASP A 44 10.25 -2.29 7.90
N GLY A 45 9.95 -1.03 8.23
CA GLY A 45 9.96 -0.54 9.61
C GLY A 45 11.31 0.01 10.06
N SER A 46 12.27 0.17 9.15
CA SER A 46 13.56 0.83 9.41
C SER A 46 13.45 2.36 9.61
N GLY A 47 12.24 2.92 9.60
CA GLY A 47 11.95 4.34 9.78
C GLY A 47 11.78 5.06 8.46
N TYR A 48 12.47 6.19 8.30
CA TYR A 48 12.42 7.02 7.10
C TYR A 48 13.81 7.52 6.71
N THR A 49 13.95 7.93 5.47
CA THR A 49 15.16 8.54 4.90
C THR A 49 14.78 9.77 4.06
N GLY A 50 15.75 10.59 3.66
CA GLY A 50 15.52 11.72 2.76
C GLY A 50 16.20 13.00 3.20
N SER A 51 15.95 14.07 2.46
CA SER A 51 16.54 15.40 2.66
C SER A 51 15.67 16.38 3.44
N GLY A 52 14.39 16.05 3.65
CA GLY A 52 13.46 16.85 4.43
C GLY A 52 13.71 16.76 5.94
N VAL A 53 13.41 17.83 6.66
CA VAL A 53 13.49 17.88 8.13
C VAL A 53 12.10 17.65 8.72
N VAL A 54 12.00 16.70 9.65
CA VAL A 54 10.79 16.45 10.45
C VAL A 54 10.82 17.37 11.67
N LEU A 55 9.79 18.20 11.82
CA LEU A 55 9.66 19.13 12.94
C LEU A 55 8.89 18.53 14.12
N ILE A 56 7.79 17.83 13.83
CA ILE A 56 6.87 17.28 14.85
C ILE A 56 6.33 15.93 14.38
N GLY A 57 6.39 14.93 15.25
CA GLY A 57 5.92 13.56 14.98
C GLY A 57 7.01 12.66 14.42
N SER A 58 6.62 11.49 13.92
CA SER A 58 7.52 10.56 13.23
C SER A 58 6.81 10.01 12.00
N PRO A 59 7.41 10.10 10.80
CA PRO A 59 6.91 9.42 9.63
C PRO A 59 6.73 7.92 9.93
N SER A 60 5.64 7.34 9.42
CA SER A 60 5.26 5.97 9.71
C SER A 60 4.63 5.30 8.50
N ARG A 61 4.97 4.01 8.32
CA ARG A 61 4.49 3.20 7.20
C ARG A 61 2.99 2.94 7.29
N GLY A 62 2.36 2.69 6.13
CA GLY A 62 1.00 2.17 6.08
C GLY A 62 0.96 0.69 6.44
N GLY A 63 -0.14 0.25 7.05
CA GLY A 63 -0.41 -1.14 7.39
C GLY A 63 -1.86 -1.49 7.06
N TYR A 64 -2.06 -2.51 6.25
CA TYR A 64 -3.37 -2.94 5.76
C TYR A 64 -3.52 -4.44 5.94
N GLN A 65 -4.51 -4.87 6.72
CA GLN A 65 -4.88 -6.26 6.86
C GLN A 65 -5.80 -6.67 5.70
N LEU A 66 -5.39 -7.70 4.96
CA LEU A 66 -6.13 -8.30 3.87
C LEU A 66 -6.70 -9.64 4.34
N VAL A 67 -8.00 -9.83 4.23
CA VAL A 67 -8.71 -11.09 4.54
C VAL A 67 -9.48 -11.53 3.29
N GLY A 68 -9.36 -12.80 2.92
CA GLY A 68 -9.99 -13.31 1.71
C GLY A 68 -9.90 -14.83 1.56
N ASP A 69 -10.14 -15.32 0.35
CA ASP A 69 -10.06 -16.72 -0.01
C ASP A 69 -8.60 -17.22 0.18
N PRO A 70 -8.38 -18.36 0.86
CA PRO A 70 -7.04 -18.90 1.10
C PRO A 70 -6.42 -19.61 -0.11
N THR A 71 -7.16 -19.79 -1.20
CA THR A 71 -6.73 -20.54 -2.40
C THR A 71 -6.47 -19.67 -3.62
N CYS A 72 -6.97 -18.44 -3.62
CA CYS A 72 -6.87 -17.53 -4.76
C CYS A 72 -5.75 -16.50 -4.56
N THR A 73 -4.87 -16.38 -5.55
CA THR A 73 -3.84 -15.32 -5.57
C THR A 73 -4.46 -13.95 -5.82
N VAL A 74 -3.74 -12.89 -5.46
CA VAL A 74 -4.22 -11.51 -5.60
C VAL A 74 -3.23 -10.63 -6.36
N SER A 75 -3.74 -9.54 -6.92
CA SER A 75 -2.96 -8.38 -7.33
C SER A 75 -3.28 -7.20 -6.41
N LEU A 76 -2.29 -6.33 -6.24
CA LEU A 76 -2.36 -5.10 -5.47
C LEU A 76 -1.99 -3.93 -6.36
N ASP A 77 -2.77 -2.85 -6.29
CA ASP A 77 -2.44 -1.58 -6.94
C ASP A 77 -2.72 -0.40 -6.01
N ILE A 78 -2.12 0.75 -6.33
CA ILE A 78 -2.31 2.01 -5.65
C ILE A 78 -2.90 3.01 -6.65
N GLU A 79 -4.14 3.42 -6.39
CA GLU A 79 -4.88 4.33 -7.26
C GLU A 79 -5.27 5.62 -6.53
N ASN A 80 -5.81 6.59 -7.27
CA ASN A 80 -6.42 7.82 -6.74
C ASN A 80 -5.56 8.58 -5.71
N ILE A 81 -4.25 8.61 -5.95
CA ILE A 81 -3.29 9.31 -5.09
C ILE A 81 -3.64 10.81 -5.05
N SER A 82 -3.79 11.35 -3.85
CA SER A 82 -4.03 12.77 -3.60
C SER A 82 -3.20 13.24 -2.42
N THR A 83 -2.50 14.35 -2.59
CA THR A 83 -1.66 14.98 -1.57
C THR A 83 -2.29 16.25 -1.01
N GLY A 84 -3.42 16.69 -1.57
CA GLY A 84 -4.07 17.96 -1.24
C GLY A 84 -3.29 19.21 -1.66
N SER A 85 -2.12 19.07 -2.28
CA SER A 85 -1.25 20.18 -2.70
C SER A 85 -0.51 19.86 -3.99
N ALA A 86 -0.56 20.77 -4.96
CA ALA A 86 0.16 20.64 -6.22
C ALA A 86 1.70 20.64 -6.04
N ASN A 87 2.19 21.12 -4.89
CA ASN A 87 3.62 21.15 -4.60
C ASN A 87 4.10 19.94 -3.79
N VAL A 88 3.25 18.91 -3.66
CA VAL A 88 3.58 17.64 -3.01
C VAL A 88 3.30 16.51 -3.97
N THR A 89 4.29 15.65 -4.22
CA THR A 89 4.10 14.38 -4.89
C THR A 89 4.22 13.24 -3.91
N LEU A 90 3.44 12.18 -4.11
CA LEU A 90 3.56 10.91 -3.41
C LEU A 90 3.71 9.81 -4.46
N ASP A 91 4.84 9.12 -4.44
CA ASP A 91 5.23 8.16 -5.47
C ASP A 91 6.11 7.04 -4.90
N SER A 92 6.66 6.21 -5.80
CA SER A 92 7.66 5.18 -5.46
C SER A 92 7.18 4.21 -4.37
N PHE A 93 5.90 3.84 -4.40
CA PHE A 93 5.31 2.90 -3.46
C PHE A 93 6.06 1.57 -3.49
N LYS A 94 6.39 1.09 -2.30
CA LYS A 94 6.99 -0.23 -2.05
C LYS A 94 6.29 -0.88 -0.87
N GLY A 95 6.35 -2.19 -0.80
CA GLY A 95 5.70 -2.89 0.29
C GLY A 95 6.34 -4.20 0.69
N SER A 96 5.81 -4.77 1.77
CA SER A 96 6.03 -6.16 2.12
C SER A 96 4.70 -6.83 2.42
N TYR A 97 4.50 -8.02 1.87
CA TYR A 97 3.29 -8.81 2.05
C TYR A 97 3.66 -10.28 2.17
N GLN A 98 3.28 -10.92 3.28
CA GLN A 98 3.64 -12.33 3.57
C GLN A 98 5.13 -12.65 3.37
N ASN A 99 6.02 -11.77 3.87
CA ASN A 99 7.49 -11.85 3.71
C ASN A 99 8.01 -11.71 2.26
N LEU A 100 7.17 -11.34 1.31
CA LEU A 100 7.58 -10.97 -0.03
C LEU A 100 7.78 -9.46 -0.12
N THR A 101 8.90 -9.03 -0.69
CA THR A 101 9.14 -7.63 -1.03
C THR A 101 8.41 -7.27 -2.32
N ILE A 102 7.62 -6.21 -2.27
CA ILE A 102 6.98 -5.59 -3.42
C ILE A 102 7.76 -4.33 -3.78
N ASN A 103 8.47 -4.38 -4.92
CA ASN A 103 9.36 -3.27 -5.34
C ASN A 103 8.63 -2.15 -6.10
N SER A 104 7.42 -2.40 -6.57
CA SER A 104 6.60 -1.46 -7.34
C SER A 104 5.14 -1.91 -7.35
N PHE A 105 4.23 -0.96 -7.59
CA PHE A 105 2.82 -1.19 -7.85
C PHE A 105 2.48 -0.76 -9.30
N PRO A 106 1.58 -1.47 -10.00
CA PRO A 106 0.87 -2.67 -9.56
C PRO A 106 1.79 -3.87 -9.35
N SER A 107 1.36 -4.79 -8.48
CA SER A 107 2.01 -6.07 -8.22
C SER A 107 0.99 -7.20 -8.35
N SER A 108 1.35 -8.29 -9.02
CA SER A 108 0.43 -9.39 -9.34
C SER A 108 0.98 -10.74 -8.89
N VAL A 109 0.09 -11.75 -8.88
CA VAL A 109 0.41 -13.14 -8.50
C VAL A 109 0.93 -13.24 -7.06
N LEU A 110 0.38 -12.42 -6.17
CA LEU A 110 0.72 -12.44 -4.75
C LEU A 110 -0.04 -13.56 -4.04
N PRO A 111 0.52 -14.13 -2.96
CA PRO A 111 -0.12 -15.20 -2.22
C PRO A 111 -1.51 -14.82 -1.68
N ALA A 112 -2.35 -15.84 -1.55
CA ALA A 112 -3.70 -15.70 -1.04
C ALA A 112 -3.72 -15.07 0.37
N PRO A 113 -4.59 -14.07 0.65
CA PRO A 113 -4.66 -13.42 1.96
C PRO A 113 -5.14 -14.34 3.09
N GLY A 114 -5.97 -15.34 2.75
CA GLY A 114 -6.53 -16.30 3.71
C GLY A 114 -7.21 -15.61 4.89
N ALA A 115 -6.98 -16.13 6.11
CA ALA A 115 -7.59 -15.62 7.33
C ALA A 115 -7.09 -14.24 7.78
N GLY A 116 -6.06 -13.69 7.11
CA GLY A 116 -5.48 -12.40 7.48
C GLY A 116 -4.00 -12.33 7.18
N SER A 117 -3.62 -11.45 6.27
CA SER A 117 -2.23 -11.13 5.95
C SER A 117 -2.04 -9.62 5.97
N VAL A 118 -0.94 -9.14 6.54
CA VAL A 118 -0.65 -7.69 6.60
C VAL A 118 0.23 -7.28 5.43
N LEU A 119 -0.24 -6.29 4.68
CA LEU A 119 0.53 -5.51 3.74
C LEU A 119 1.10 -4.29 4.48
N TYR A 120 2.42 -4.16 4.50
CA TYR A 120 3.10 -2.94 4.91
C TYR A 120 3.46 -2.12 3.68
N LEU A 121 3.16 -0.82 3.70
CA LEU A 121 3.42 0.12 2.60
C LEU A 121 4.36 1.24 3.03
N GLY A 122 5.32 1.54 2.18
CA GLY A 122 6.17 2.71 2.23
C GLY A 122 6.07 3.47 0.92
N ALA A 123 6.37 4.76 0.93
CA ALA A 123 6.32 5.61 -0.23
C ALA A 123 7.32 6.77 -0.09
N LYS A 124 7.67 7.38 -1.22
CA LYS A 124 8.44 8.60 -1.27
C LYS A 124 7.50 9.78 -1.45
N MET A 125 7.64 10.77 -0.59
CA MET A 125 7.00 12.06 -0.74
C MET A 125 8.05 13.10 -1.12
N THR A 126 7.79 13.88 -2.17
CA THR A 126 8.61 15.05 -2.54
C THR A 126 7.79 16.31 -2.35
N TYR A 127 8.36 17.34 -1.76
CA TYR A 127 7.67 18.59 -1.47
C TYR A 127 8.54 19.84 -1.68
N GLN A 128 7.90 20.96 -2.00
CA GLN A 128 8.53 22.27 -2.15
C GLN A 128 7.51 23.38 -1.87
N ASN A 129 7.90 24.50 -1.25
CA ASN A 129 7.00 25.63 -1.01
C ASN A 129 5.67 25.23 -0.33
N VAL A 130 5.72 24.23 0.55
CA VAL A 130 4.57 23.80 1.35
C VAL A 130 4.64 24.54 2.68
N PRO A 131 3.53 25.16 3.14
CA PRO A 131 3.47 25.71 4.48
C PRO A 131 3.76 24.63 5.53
N GLU A 132 4.34 25.04 6.66
CA GLU A 132 4.49 24.13 7.79
C GLU A 132 3.12 23.60 8.21
N GLY A 133 3.03 22.28 8.38
CA GLY A 133 1.80 21.61 8.76
C GLY A 133 1.83 20.11 8.44
N PRO A 134 0.83 19.36 8.91
CA PRO A 134 0.69 17.96 8.58
C PRO A 134 0.34 17.83 7.10
N ILE A 135 1.07 16.96 6.39
CA ILE A 135 0.72 16.53 5.05
C ILE A 135 0.08 15.15 5.19
N SER A 136 -1.20 15.05 4.85
CA SER A 136 -1.98 13.83 5.00
C SER A 136 -2.42 13.31 3.63
N PRO A 137 -1.51 12.67 2.87
CA PRO A 137 -1.89 12.12 1.59
C PRO A 137 -2.92 10.99 1.75
N THR A 138 -3.66 10.75 0.68
CA THR A 138 -4.64 9.67 0.55
C THR A 138 -4.39 8.93 -0.75
N PHE A 139 -4.75 7.66 -0.77
CA PHE A 139 -4.70 6.79 -1.95
C PHE A 139 -5.69 5.65 -1.73
N ASP A 140 -6.08 5.00 -2.81
CA ASP A 140 -6.89 3.79 -2.78
C ASP A 140 -5.99 2.57 -2.94
N LEU A 141 -6.09 1.62 -2.01
CA LEU A 141 -5.51 0.29 -2.15
C LEU A 141 -6.51 -0.60 -2.88
N VAL A 142 -6.18 -0.97 -4.11
CA VAL A 142 -7.01 -1.82 -4.96
C VAL A 142 -6.50 -3.26 -4.88
N VAL A 143 -7.40 -4.21 -4.59
CA VAL A 143 -7.07 -5.63 -4.49
C VAL A 143 -8.01 -6.45 -5.35
N ASN A 144 -7.45 -7.23 -6.28
CA ASN A 144 -8.22 -8.07 -7.18
C ASN A 144 -7.72 -9.52 -7.11
N TYR A 145 -8.61 -10.51 -7.15
CA TYR A 145 -8.20 -11.89 -7.36
C TYR A 145 -7.66 -12.10 -8.78
N GLN A 146 -6.83 -13.13 -8.94
CA GLN A 146 -6.25 -13.54 -10.22
C GLN A 146 -6.69 -14.95 -10.59
#